data_AF-A0A2V9RSQ0-F1
#
_entry.id   AF-A0A2V9RSQ0-F1
#
_cell.length_a   1.000
_cell.length_b   1.000
_cell.length_c   1.000
_cell.angle_alpha   90.00
_cell.angle_beta   90.00
_cell.angle_gamma   90.00
#
_symmetry.space_group_name_H-M   'P 1'
#
loop_
_entity.id
_entity.type
_entity.pdbx_description
1 polymer ?
#
loop_
_entity_poly.entity_id
_entity_poly.type
_entity_poly.pdbx_seq_one_letter_code
_entity_poly.pdbx_strand_id
1 'polypeptide(L)'
;MIVTRNHLLWSLCCLFLTLVVEPKIGAQEQTKDSSKPAILGSGHGVDHVGIAVRDLETAKKTYRDVLGFAVFAGGKHPNGTRNGGPALESGYLELITFWDRTKTEGGVVAKFLEKHEGLLFLGLDVSSVDDTAKLLRSRGFNIQGPESGSINVDPDQHEQPDQPLGSWRLVGLQSGPVPAAQLPAKSADAIFFIQYQPTVHPNTAKKLSSVYMGVRNLEASVKEYESMGFRAARKLAAPQLEAQAQEIEAGQGTILLLQPRESAGKVASFLAERGAEGIMGVSIEVASLQTARSLLEANTKRQFERYAGPYGQSILIPPEFTHGVWIEFFQK
;
A
#
# COMPACT_ATOMS: atom_id res chain seq x y z
N MET A 1 39.20 92.67 -9.44
CA MET A 1 39.02 93.70 -10.50
C MET A 1 38.72 92.94 -11.79
N ILE A 2 37.52 93.16 -12.38
CA ILE A 2 37.12 92.88 -13.78
C ILE A 2 36.90 91.38 -14.16
N VAL A 3 35.64 90.88 -14.19
CA VAL A 3 34.72 90.69 -15.39
C VAL A 3 35.00 89.33 -16.04
N THR A 4 34.10 88.38 -16.38
CA THR A 4 32.64 88.21 -16.60
C THR A 4 32.43 86.66 -16.73
N ARG A 5 31.27 85.99 -16.80
CA ARG A 5 30.01 86.23 -17.51
C ARG A 5 28.97 85.18 -17.06
N ASN A 6 27.77 85.65 -16.75
CA ASN A 6 26.45 85.17 -17.19
C ASN A 6 26.02 83.70 -17.08
N HIS A 7 25.00 83.54 -16.22
CA HIS A 7 23.63 83.09 -16.53
C HIS A 7 23.21 81.62 -16.36
N LEU A 8 22.16 81.55 -15.55
CA LEU A 8 20.99 80.65 -15.53
C LEU A 8 21.12 79.28 -14.85
N LEU A 9 20.59 79.30 -13.61
CA LEU A 9 19.98 78.18 -12.92
C LEU A 9 18.90 77.52 -13.79
N TRP A 10 18.88 76.18 -13.82
CA TRP A 10 17.66 75.39 -13.58
C TRP A 10 18.04 74.23 -12.66
N SER A 11 17.45 74.24 -11.46
CA SER A 11 17.53 73.15 -10.48
C SER A 11 16.81 71.91 -11.01
N LEU A 12 17.47 70.75 -10.99
CA LEU A 12 16.78 69.49 -10.75
C LEU A 12 17.54 68.73 -9.67
N CYS A 13 16.89 68.62 -8.52
CA CYS A 13 17.36 67.93 -7.34
C CYS A 13 17.36 66.41 -7.57
N CYS A 14 18.34 65.76 -6.97
CA CYS A 14 18.54 64.32 -6.90
C CYS A 14 17.28 63.54 -6.50
N LEU A 15 17.02 62.43 -7.17
CA LEU A 15 16.46 61.25 -6.50
C LEU A 15 17.11 60.00 -7.11
N PHE A 16 18.05 59.41 -6.37
CA PHE A 16 18.51 58.05 -6.60
C PHE A 16 17.32 57.12 -6.31
N LEU A 17 16.68 56.59 -7.34
CA LEU A 17 15.76 55.47 -7.20
C LEU A 17 16.59 54.18 -7.31
N THR A 18 16.97 53.60 -6.18
CA THR A 18 17.43 52.21 -6.13
C THR A 18 16.24 51.32 -6.50
N LEU A 19 16.25 50.76 -7.70
CA LEU A 19 15.38 49.65 -8.10
C LEU A 19 15.68 48.44 -7.22
N VAL A 20 14.86 48.23 -6.20
CA VAL A 20 14.75 46.94 -5.52
C VAL A 20 14.02 46.02 -6.50
N VAL A 21 14.77 45.12 -7.13
CA VAL A 21 14.18 44.01 -7.90
C VAL A 21 13.62 43.03 -6.88
N GLU A 22 12.30 42.99 -6.74
CA GLU A 22 11.61 41.91 -6.03
C GLU A 22 11.88 40.59 -6.77
N PRO A 23 12.34 39.53 -6.08
CA PRO A 23 12.45 38.23 -6.73
C PRO A 23 11.04 37.71 -6.95
N LYS A 24 10.63 37.60 -8.23
CA LYS A 24 9.50 36.76 -8.62
C LYS A 24 9.77 35.37 -8.07
N ILE A 25 8.94 34.93 -7.12
CA ILE A 25 8.85 33.54 -6.70
C ILE A 25 8.31 32.77 -7.90
N GLY A 26 9.23 32.33 -8.76
CA GLY A 26 8.94 31.32 -9.78
C GLY A 26 8.63 30.03 -9.05
N ALA A 27 7.48 29.42 -9.39
CA ALA A 27 7.16 28.07 -8.98
C ALA A 27 8.38 27.19 -9.24
N GLN A 28 8.95 26.60 -8.18
CA GLN A 28 9.93 25.54 -8.33
C GLN A 28 9.24 24.40 -9.07
N GLU A 29 9.59 24.23 -10.35
CA GLU A 29 9.34 23.02 -11.09
C GLU A 29 9.94 21.89 -10.25
N GLN A 30 9.09 21.10 -9.59
CA GLN A 30 9.51 19.88 -8.93
C GLN A 30 10.25 19.06 -9.98
N THR A 31 11.56 18.91 -9.79
CA THR A 31 12.38 18.02 -10.60
C THR A 31 11.72 16.65 -10.55
N LYS A 32 11.12 16.20 -11.67
CA LYS A 32 10.60 14.84 -11.82
C LYS A 32 11.71 13.88 -11.48
N ASP A 33 11.68 13.31 -10.28
CA ASP A 33 12.51 12.18 -9.93
C ASP A 33 12.10 11.01 -10.84
N SER A 34 12.89 10.78 -11.89
CA SER A 34 12.63 9.74 -12.88
C SER A 34 12.89 8.33 -12.36
N SER A 35 13.32 8.18 -11.10
CA SER A 35 13.59 6.88 -10.48
C SER A 35 12.32 6.16 -9.99
N LYS A 36 11.23 6.88 -9.72
CA LYS A 36 9.96 6.32 -9.23
C LYS A 36 8.94 6.10 -10.35
N PRO A 37 8.08 5.06 -10.24
CA PRO A 37 6.92 4.91 -11.11
C PRO A 37 6.09 6.20 -11.18
N ALA A 38 5.76 6.63 -12.40
CA ALA A 38 5.05 7.89 -12.64
C ALA A 38 3.71 7.98 -11.90
N ILE A 39 3.07 6.83 -11.66
CA ILE A 39 1.80 6.73 -10.92
C ILE A 39 1.91 7.09 -9.43
N LEU A 40 3.10 6.99 -8.83
CA LEU A 40 3.29 7.23 -7.39
C LEU A 40 3.64 8.70 -7.07
N GLY A 41 4.12 9.45 -8.06
CA GLY A 41 4.79 10.73 -7.81
C GLY A 41 5.93 10.55 -6.79
N SER A 42 5.94 11.37 -5.74
CA SER A 42 6.91 11.24 -4.64
C SER A 42 6.46 10.30 -3.51
N GLY A 43 5.29 9.67 -3.61
CA GLY A 43 4.74 8.75 -2.60
C GLY A 43 5.65 7.55 -2.33
N HIS A 44 5.40 6.85 -1.23
CA HIS A 44 6.21 5.68 -0.84
C HIS A 44 5.75 4.36 -1.46
N GLY A 45 4.63 4.32 -2.19
CA GLY A 45 4.18 3.11 -2.88
C GLY A 45 3.44 2.16 -1.96
N VAL A 46 3.83 0.88 -1.88
CA VAL A 46 3.12 -0.11 -1.04
C VAL A 46 2.87 0.43 0.38
N ASP A 47 1.59 0.68 0.71
CA ASP A 47 1.14 1.21 2.00
C ASP A 47 0.57 0.08 2.85
N HIS A 48 -0.44 -0.62 2.34
CA HIS A 48 -1.06 -1.72 3.06
C HIS A 48 -1.80 -2.66 2.14
N VAL A 49 -2.22 -3.78 2.70
CA VAL A 49 -3.16 -4.69 2.06
C VAL A 49 -4.39 -4.88 2.93
N GLY A 50 -5.56 -4.89 2.30
CA GLY A 50 -6.83 -5.23 2.93
C GLY A 50 -7.08 -6.72 2.93
N ILE A 51 -7.32 -7.30 4.10
CA ILE A 51 -7.64 -8.70 4.33
C ILE A 51 -9.07 -8.77 4.85
N ALA A 52 -10.00 -9.17 3.99
CA ALA A 52 -11.39 -9.32 4.38
C ALA A 52 -11.55 -10.58 5.24
N VAL A 53 -12.11 -10.40 6.43
CA VAL A 53 -12.35 -11.47 7.42
C VAL A 53 -13.81 -11.47 7.86
N ARG A 54 -14.35 -12.64 8.20
CA ARG A 54 -15.73 -12.82 8.69
C ARG A 54 -15.87 -12.37 10.13
N ASP A 55 -14.83 -12.58 10.93
CA ASP A 55 -14.77 -12.21 12.34
C ASP A 55 -13.45 -11.50 12.63
N LEU A 56 -13.53 -10.19 12.88
CA LEU A 56 -12.35 -9.36 13.12
C LEU A 56 -11.62 -9.74 14.40
N GLU A 57 -12.33 -10.09 15.47
CA GLU A 57 -11.68 -10.34 16.76
C GLU A 57 -11.00 -11.72 16.78
N THR A 58 -11.61 -12.70 16.10
CA THR A 58 -10.96 -13.98 15.82
C THR A 58 -9.71 -13.78 14.95
N ALA A 59 -9.80 -12.97 13.89
CA ALA A 59 -8.64 -12.69 13.04
C ALA A 59 -7.52 -11.96 13.79
N LYS A 60 -7.84 -10.94 14.59
CA LYS A 60 -6.87 -10.24 15.45
C LYS A 60 -6.19 -11.20 16.43
N LYS A 61 -6.94 -12.13 17.05
CA LYS A 61 -6.39 -13.19 17.90
C LYS A 61 -5.44 -14.11 17.13
N THR A 62 -5.82 -14.56 15.92
CA THR A 62 -4.92 -15.39 15.09
C THR A 62 -3.61 -14.65 14.79
N TYR A 63 -3.70 -13.42 14.29
CA TYR A 63 -2.51 -12.64 13.94
C TYR A 63 -1.63 -12.31 15.15
N ARG A 64 -2.23 -12.07 16.31
CA ARG A 64 -1.47 -11.80 17.54
C ARG A 64 -0.91 -13.06 18.18
N ASP A 65 -1.78 -14.01 18.50
CA ASP A 65 -1.47 -15.12 19.39
C ASP A 65 -0.83 -16.31 18.66
N VAL A 66 -1.17 -16.51 17.38
CA VAL A 66 -0.59 -17.59 16.57
C VAL A 66 0.61 -17.08 15.77
N LEU A 67 0.43 -15.98 15.03
CA LEU A 67 1.45 -15.47 14.12
C LEU A 67 2.46 -14.53 14.80
N GLY A 68 2.19 -14.06 16.02
CA GLY A 68 3.14 -13.25 16.80
C GLY A 68 3.26 -11.81 16.35
N PHE A 69 2.22 -11.20 15.78
CA PHE A 69 2.20 -9.77 15.48
C PHE A 69 1.70 -8.94 16.67
N ALA A 70 2.26 -7.75 16.89
CA ALA A 70 1.53 -6.68 17.56
C ALA A 70 0.38 -6.21 16.66
N VAL A 71 -0.82 -6.04 17.22
CA VAL A 71 -2.05 -5.75 16.48
C VAL A 71 -2.70 -4.50 17.05
N PHE A 72 -2.96 -3.50 16.20
CA PHE A 72 -3.69 -2.30 16.59
C PHE A 72 -5.20 -2.57 16.68
N ALA A 73 -5.86 -1.79 17.53
CA ALA A 73 -7.26 -1.98 17.89
C ALA A 73 -8.19 -1.74 16.68
N GLY A 74 -7.95 -0.62 15.98
CA GLY A 74 -8.62 -0.20 14.75
C GLY A 74 -9.81 0.71 15.01
N GLY A 75 -10.75 0.77 14.07
CA GLY A 75 -11.92 1.65 14.18
C GLY A 75 -13.06 1.32 13.24
N LYS A 76 -14.06 2.20 13.20
CA LYS A 76 -15.26 2.09 12.37
C LYS A 76 -15.24 3.14 11.26
N HIS A 77 -15.30 2.69 10.02
CA HIS A 77 -15.55 3.53 8.85
C HIS A 77 -17.03 3.91 8.77
N PRO A 78 -17.38 5.14 8.34
CA PRO A 78 -18.76 5.57 8.17
C PRO A 78 -19.59 4.67 7.23
N ASN A 79 -18.94 4.00 6.28
CA ASN A 79 -19.56 3.11 5.30
C ASN A 79 -20.00 1.74 5.88
N GLY A 80 -19.86 1.49 7.19
CA GLY A 80 -20.29 0.24 7.83
C GLY A 80 -19.21 -0.83 7.96
N THR A 81 -17.99 -0.56 7.50
CA THR A 81 -16.83 -1.44 7.75
C THR A 81 -16.04 -1.03 8.98
N ARG A 82 -15.40 -1.99 9.65
CA ARG A 82 -14.45 -1.77 10.75
C ARG A 82 -13.16 -2.50 10.46
N ASN A 83 -12.05 -2.00 10.98
CA ASN A 83 -10.74 -2.61 10.78
C ASN A 83 -9.98 -2.83 12.08
N GLY A 84 -8.80 -3.41 11.94
CA GLY A 84 -7.74 -3.62 12.92
C GLY A 84 -6.58 -4.34 12.22
N GLY A 85 -5.51 -4.70 12.92
CA GLY A 85 -4.51 -5.61 12.35
C GLY A 85 -3.06 -5.30 12.71
N PRO A 86 -2.09 -6.01 12.12
CA PRO A 86 -0.68 -5.74 12.30
C PRO A 86 -0.22 -4.41 11.68
N ALA A 87 0.39 -3.53 12.47
CA ALA A 87 1.14 -2.36 11.99
C ALA A 87 2.64 -2.69 11.98
N LEU A 88 3.34 -2.42 10.87
CA LEU A 88 4.77 -2.69 10.70
C LEU A 88 5.56 -1.36 10.74
N GLU A 89 6.90 -1.37 10.68
CA GLU A 89 7.72 -0.15 10.53
C GLU A 89 7.52 0.53 9.16
N SER A 90 7.09 -0.25 8.17
CA SER A 90 6.76 0.21 6.82
C SER A 90 5.58 -0.62 6.32
N GLY A 91 4.42 0.04 6.30
CA GLY A 91 3.13 -0.50 5.91
C GLY A 91 2.38 -1.29 6.99
N TYR A 92 1.20 -1.81 6.66
CA TYR A 92 0.37 -2.58 7.59
C TYR A 92 -0.50 -3.63 6.87
N LEU A 93 -1.03 -4.57 7.65
CA LEU A 93 -2.05 -5.52 7.19
C LEU A 93 -3.39 -5.12 7.80
N GLU A 94 -4.33 -4.69 6.97
CA GLU A 94 -5.65 -4.25 7.41
C GLU A 94 -6.63 -5.42 7.43
N LEU A 95 -6.90 -5.97 8.61
CA LEU A 95 -8.01 -6.90 8.79
C LEU A 95 -9.30 -6.08 8.77
N ILE A 96 -10.23 -6.39 7.86
CA ILE A 96 -11.44 -5.59 7.63
C ILE A 96 -12.69 -6.46 7.57
N THR A 97 -13.76 -6.00 8.23
CA THR A 97 -15.09 -6.62 8.20
C THR A 97 -16.19 -5.59 8.43
N PHE A 98 -17.43 -6.00 8.65
CA PHE A 98 -18.55 -5.11 8.94
C PHE A 98 -18.72 -4.84 10.43
N TRP A 99 -19.08 -3.61 10.79
CA TRP A 99 -19.81 -3.33 12.03
C TRP A 99 -21.30 -3.07 11.77
N ASP A 100 -21.65 -2.68 10.53
CA ASP A 100 -23.01 -2.56 10.05
C ASP A 100 -23.07 -3.00 8.59
N ARG A 101 -23.48 -4.24 8.35
CA ARG A 101 -23.56 -4.82 7.00
C ARG A 101 -24.61 -4.13 6.14
N THR A 102 -25.63 -3.49 6.72
CA THR A 102 -26.69 -2.82 5.96
C THR A 102 -26.17 -1.58 5.22
N LYS A 103 -25.06 -0.99 5.69
CA LYS A 103 -24.39 0.14 5.05
C LYS A 103 -23.40 -0.27 3.96
N THR A 104 -23.07 -1.55 3.86
CA THR A 104 -22.11 -2.10 2.89
C THR A 104 -22.76 -2.91 1.78
N GLU A 105 -24.10 -2.87 1.67
CA GLU A 105 -24.84 -3.66 0.69
C GLU A 105 -24.35 -3.39 -0.74
N GLY A 106 -24.02 -4.47 -1.47
CA GLY A 106 -23.45 -4.38 -2.82
C GLY A 106 -21.98 -3.92 -2.89
N GLY A 107 -21.37 -3.57 -1.77
CA GLY A 107 -19.97 -3.18 -1.66
C GLY A 107 -18.99 -4.34 -1.84
N VAL A 108 -17.73 -4.02 -2.15
CA VAL A 108 -16.68 -5.01 -2.45
C VAL A 108 -16.40 -5.97 -1.29
N VAL A 109 -16.33 -5.46 -0.06
CA VAL A 109 -16.11 -6.27 1.14
C VAL A 109 -17.28 -7.23 1.36
N ALA A 110 -18.53 -6.76 1.18
CA ALA A 110 -19.75 -7.58 1.27
C ALA A 110 -19.75 -8.73 0.25
N LYS A 111 -19.57 -8.42 -1.03
CA LYS A 111 -19.52 -9.41 -2.11
C LYS A 111 -18.39 -10.41 -1.96
N PHE A 112 -17.23 -9.96 -1.48
CA PHE A 112 -16.09 -10.85 -1.27
C PHE A 112 -16.33 -11.82 -0.13
N LEU A 113 -16.81 -11.32 1.03
CA LEU A 113 -17.08 -12.14 2.20
C LEU A 113 -18.26 -13.12 2.02
N GLU A 114 -19.09 -12.98 0.98
CA GLU A 114 -20.08 -14.01 0.64
C GLU A 114 -19.42 -15.34 0.25
N LYS A 115 -18.26 -15.30 -0.40
CA LYS A 115 -17.60 -16.49 -0.96
C LYS A 115 -16.25 -16.79 -0.36
N HIS A 116 -15.56 -15.78 0.18
CA HIS A 116 -14.15 -15.89 0.51
C HIS A 116 -13.77 -15.17 1.81
N GLU A 117 -12.63 -15.55 2.38
CA GLU A 117 -11.80 -14.68 3.22
C GLU A 117 -10.45 -14.46 2.52
N GLY A 118 -9.67 -13.47 2.97
CA GLY A 118 -8.32 -13.21 2.48
C GLY A 118 -8.13 -11.84 1.84
N LEU A 119 -7.02 -11.69 1.10
CA LEU A 119 -6.62 -10.41 0.52
C LEU A 119 -7.62 -9.93 -0.55
N LEU A 120 -8.00 -8.66 -0.42
CA LEU A 120 -9.03 -8.00 -1.22
C LEU A 120 -8.50 -6.81 -2.02
N PHE A 121 -7.61 -6.02 -1.42
CA PHE A 121 -7.10 -4.80 -2.03
C PHE A 121 -5.66 -4.49 -1.60
N LEU A 122 -4.98 -3.70 -2.40
CA LEU A 122 -3.64 -3.17 -2.13
C LEU A 122 -3.71 -1.64 -2.16
N GLY A 123 -3.46 -1.02 -1.02
CA GLY A 123 -3.29 0.42 -0.89
C GLY A 123 -1.91 0.88 -1.33
N LEU A 124 -1.86 1.89 -2.19
CA LEU A 124 -0.62 2.56 -2.59
C LEU A 124 -0.62 4.00 -2.10
N ASP A 125 0.42 4.39 -1.37
CA ASP A 125 0.70 5.78 -1.06
C ASP A 125 1.25 6.50 -2.29
N VAL A 126 0.57 7.58 -2.65
CA VAL A 126 0.92 8.49 -3.75
C VAL A 126 1.04 9.90 -3.21
N SER A 127 1.88 10.71 -3.83
CA SER A 127 2.07 12.10 -3.37
C SER A 127 0.87 13.00 -3.64
N SER A 128 -0.01 12.63 -4.58
CA SER A 128 -1.18 13.40 -4.98
C SER A 128 -2.21 12.49 -5.64
N VAL A 129 -3.37 12.30 -5.00
CA VAL A 129 -4.48 11.56 -5.62
C VAL A 129 -5.03 12.27 -6.85
N ASP A 130 -4.97 13.60 -6.90
CA ASP A 130 -5.46 14.38 -8.04
C ASP A 130 -4.59 14.15 -9.27
N ASP A 131 -3.26 14.19 -9.11
CA ASP A 131 -2.32 13.94 -10.21
C ASP A 131 -2.35 12.48 -10.65
N THR A 132 -2.45 11.55 -9.70
CA THR A 132 -2.61 10.11 -9.98
C THR A 132 -3.90 9.87 -10.76
N ALA A 133 -5.00 10.50 -10.32
CA ALA A 133 -6.29 10.40 -11.00
C ALA A 133 -6.25 10.97 -12.41
N LYS A 134 -5.62 12.15 -12.59
CA LYS A 134 -5.43 12.79 -13.89
C LYS A 134 -4.59 11.92 -14.82
N LEU A 135 -3.50 11.35 -14.32
CA LEU A 135 -2.65 10.43 -15.07
C LEU A 135 -3.46 9.22 -15.55
N LEU A 136 -4.11 8.50 -14.64
CA LEU A 136 -4.90 7.31 -14.97
C LEU A 136 -6.01 7.62 -16.00
N ARG A 137 -6.76 8.71 -15.82
CA ARG A 137 -7.77 9.16 -16.80
C ARG A 137 -7.18 9.45 -18.17
N SER A 138 -6.05 10.17 -18.22
CA SER A 138 -5.37 10.48 -19.49
C SER A 138 -4.87 9.24 -20.23
N ARG A 139 -4.74 8.11 -19.51
CA ARG A 139 -4.35 6.81 -20.06
C ARG A 139 -5.55 5.87 -20.28
N GLY A 140 -6.78 6.38 -20.15
CA GLY A 140 -8.01 5.66 -20.46
C GLY A 140 -8.54 4.76 -19.33
N PHE A 141 -7.99 4.86 -18.11
CA PHE A 141 -8.50 4.08 -16.98
C PHE A 141 -9.77 4.71 -16.40
N ASN A 142 -10.75 3.85 -16.12
CA ASN A 142 -11.97 4.24 -15.42
C ASN A 142 -11.72 4.24 -13.90
N ILE A 143 -11.68 5.44 -13.33
CA ILE A 143 -11.39 5.66 -11.91
C ILE A 143 -12.59 6.28 -11.19
N GLN A 144 -12.76 5.88 -9.94
CA GLN A 144 -13.67 6.48 -8.98
C GLN A 144 -12.90 7.44 -8.05
N GLY A 145 -13.49 8.60 -7.78
CA GLY A 145 -12.87 9.65 -6.95
C GLY A 145 -12.03 10.67 -7.72
N PRO A 146 -11.18 11.47 -7.04
CA PRO A 146 -10.82 11.34 -5.63
C PRO A 146 -12.00 11.49 -4.66
N GLU A 147 -11.99 10.70 -3.59
CA GLU A 147 -12.96 10.73 -2.49
C GLU A 147 -12.24 10.89 -1.15
N SER A 148 -12.94 11.43 -0.15
CA SER A 148 -12.43 11.48 1.21
C SER A 148 -12.82 10.23 1.98
N GLY A 149 -11.84 9.60 2.63
CA GLY A 149 -12.04 8.54 3.61
C GLY A 149 -11.84 9.06 5.04
N SER A 150 -12.49 8.41 5.99
CA SER A 150 -12.27 8.65 7.41
C SER A 150 -12.55 7.40 8.22
N ILE A 151 -11.92 7.32 9.39
CA ILE A 151 -12.20 6.28 10.38
C ILE A 151 -12.47 6.94 11.73
N ASN A 152 -13.48 6.44 12.43
CA ASN A 152 -13.90 6.91 13.75
C ASN A 152 -13.54 5.87 14.80
N VAL A 153 -13.23 6.34 16.02
CA VAL A 153 -12.99 5.47 17.17
C VAL A 153 -14.15 4.49 17.33
N ASP A 154 -13.83 3.22 17.59
CA ASP A 154 -14.83 2.22 17.91
C ASP A 154 -15.17 2.29 19.41
N PRO A 155 -16.36 2.79 19.82
CA PRO A 155 -16.70 2.95 21.23
C PRO A 155 -16.77 1.62 21.98
N ASP A 156 -16.95 0.50 21.26
CA ASP A 156 -17.06 -0.84 21.83
C ASP A 156 -15.68 -1.48 22.09
N GLN A 157 -14.59 -0.82 21.69
CA GLN A 157 -13.24 -1.29 21.98
C GLN A 157 -12.76 -0.74 23.33
N HIS A 158 -12.24 -1.65 24.16
CA HIS A 158 -11.71 -1.33 25.49
C HIS A 158 -10.35 -0.62 25.43
N GLU A 159 -9.61 -0.77 24.33
CA GLU A 159 -8.33 -0.11 24.07
C GLU A 159 -8.53 0.92 22.96
N GLN A 160 -8.97 2.12 23.33
CA GLN A 160 -9.13 3.23 22.39
C GLN A 160 -7.84 4.06 22.35
N PRO A 161 -7.40 4.50 21.17
CA PRO A 161 -6.38 5.52 21.11
C PRO A 161 -6.94 6.86 21.60
N ASP A 162 -6.12 7.65 22.28
CA ASP A 162 -6.48 8.98 22.82
C ASP A 162 -6.77 10.04 21.73
N GLN A 163 -6.72 9.68 20.44
CA GLN A 163 -6.78 10.59 19.29
C GLN A 163 -7.77 10.09 18.23
N PRO A 164 -8.41 11.00 17.45
CA PRO A 164 -9.26 10.62 16.33
C PRO A 164 -8.48 9.79 15.29
N LEU A 165 -9.10 8.75 14.73
CA LEU A 165 -8.41 7.70 13.96
C LEU A 165 -7.95 8.12 12.54
N GLY A 166 -8.29 9.33 12.09
CA GLY A 166 -7.72 9.94 10.88
C GLY A 166 -8.68 10.06 9.70
N SER A 167 -8.24 10.85 8.71
CA SER A 167 -8.93 11.05 7.43
C SER A 167 -7.90 11.00 6.30
N TRP A 168 -8.35 10.77 5.07
CA TRP A 168 -7.48 10.65 3.91
C TRP A 168 -8.22 10.91 2.61
N ARG A 169 -7.48 10.98 1.51
CA ARG A 169 -8.07 11.00 0.17
C ARG A 169 -7.63 9.77 -0.60
N LEU A 170 -8.52 9.24 -1.42
CA LEU A 170 -8.27 8.05 -2.23
C LEU A 170 -8.89 8.16 -3.62
N VAL A 171 -8.27 7.50 -4.58
CA VAL A 171 -8.81 7.21 -5.91
C VAL A 171 -8.80 5.70 -6.10
N GLY A 172 -9.93 5.14 -6.52
CA GLY A 172 -10.09 3.71 -6.80
C GLY A 172 -10.19 3.45 -8.30
N LEU A 173 -9.81 2.26 -8.74
CA LEU A 173 -10.14 1.77 -10.08
C LEU A 173 -11.49 1.07 -10.04
N GLN A 174 -12.40 1.40 -10.95
CA GLN A 174 -13.65 0.64 -11.11
C GLN A 174 -13.40 -0.71 -11.79
N SER A 175 -12.39 -0.75 -12.65
CA SER A 175 -11.86 -1.94 -13.32
C SER A 175 -10.38 -1.70 -13.61
N GLY A 176 -9.54 -2.71 -13.47
CA GLY A 176 -8.10 -2.61 -13.76
C GLY A 176 -7.47 -3.98 -14.05
N PRO A 177 -6.13 -4.03 -14.23
CA PRO A 177 -5.39 -5.21 -14.71
C PRO A 177 -5.52 -6.50 -13.93
N VAL A 178 -5.98 -6.38 -12.70
CA VAL A 178 -6.24 -7.52 -11.84
C VAL A 178 -7.68 -7.37 -11.42
N PRO A 179 -8.62 -8.05 -12.10
CA PRO A 179 -10.06 -7.89 -11.90
C PRO A 179 -10.57 -8.09 -10.46
N ALA A 180 -9.74 -8.59 -9.53
CA ALA A 180 -10.09 -8.77 -8.12
C ALA A 180 -9.16 -8.08 -7.10
N ALA A 181 -8.25 -7.19 -7.52
CA ALA A 181 -7.48 -6.36 -6.60
C ALA A 181 -7.93 -4.92 -6.75
N GLN A 182 -8.70 -4.39 -5.80
CA GLN A 182 -8.84 -2.94 -5.76
C GLN A 182 -7.45 -2.36 -5.44
N LEU A 183 -7.01 -1.41 -6.25
CA LEU A 183 -5.78 -0.65 -6.01
C LEU A 183 -6.16 0.77 -5.62
N PRO A 184 -6.69 1.02 -4.40
CA PRO A 184 -6.87 2.39 -3.96
C PRO A 184 -5.49 3.07 -3.89
N ALA A 185 -5.29 4.08 -4.74
CA ALA A 185 -4.19 5.01 -4.57
C ALA A 185 -4.65 6.08 -3.58
N LYS A 186 -3.82 6.38 -2.59
CA LYS A 186 -4.17 7.13 -1.39
C LYS A 186 -3.08 8.17 -1.18
N SER A 187 -3.45 9.44 -1.04
CA SER A 187 -2.49 10.49 -0.67
C SER A 187 -2.77 10.93 0.75
N ALA A 188 -1.71 11.02 1.53
CA ALA A 188 -1.73 11.56 2.87
C ALA A 188 -1.75 13.10 2.86
N ASP A 189 -2.79 13.71 2.27
CA ASP A 189 -3.09 15.13 2.56
C ASP A 189 -3.53 15.31 4.03
N ALA A 190 -3.69 14.21 4.77
CA ALA A 190 -4.05 14.15 6.17
C ALA A 190 -3.24 13.07 6.94
N ILE A 191 -3.04 13.36 8.21
CA ILE A 191 -2.22 12.63 9.20
C ILE A 191 -2.71 11.19 9.37
N PHE A 192 -1.84 10.21 9.09
CA PHE A 192 -2.06 8.82 9.50
C PHE A 192 -1.62 8.59 10.95
N PHE A 193 -2.55 8.06 11.74
CA PHE A 193 -2.40 7.77 13.17
C PHE A 193 -1.87 6.37 13.48
N ILE A 194 -1.27 5.67 12.51
CA ILE A 194 -0.13 4.84 12.88
C ILE A 194 1.02 5.83 13.09
N GLN A 195 0.96 6.61 14.18
CA GLN A 195 2.22 6.93 14.85
C GLN A 195 2.85 5.56 15.01
N TYR A 196 3.91 5.31 14.24
CA TYR A 196 4.78 4.16 14.35
C TYR A 196 5.39 4.19 15.77
N GLN A 197 4.56 3.96 16.79
CA GLN A 197 4.97 3.37 18.04
C GLN A 197 5.74 2.13 17.60
N PRO A 198 7.04 2.02 17.91
CA PRO A 198 7.81 0.85 17.53
C PRO A 198 7.07 -0.39 18.03
N THR A 199 6.34 -1.06 17.13
CA THR A 199 5.59 -2.26 17.45
C THR A 199 6.62 -3.37 17.49
N VAL A 200 7.04 -3.73 18.69
CA VAL A 200 7.89 -4.89 18.87
C VAL A 200 7.03 -6.13 18.64
N HIS A 201 7.09 -6.67 17.42
CA HIS A 201 6.42 -7.92 17.11
C HIS A 201 7.20 -9.09 17.73
N PRO A 202 6.55 -10.00 18.48
CA PRO A 202 7.17 -11.27 18.90
C PRO A 202 7.79 -12.07 17.74
N ASN A 203 7.18 -12.03 16.55
CA ASN A 203 7.71 -12.65 15.34
C ASN A 203 8.80 -11.83 14.64
N THR A 204 9.17 -10.66 15.17
CA THR A 204 10.19 -9.75 14.64
C THR A 204 9.89 -9.15 13.26
N ALA A 205 8.63 -9.14 12.82
CA ALA A 205 8.20 -8.49 11.58
C ALA A 205 8.54 -7.00 11.57
N LYS A 206 8.95 -6.51 10.40
CA LYS A 206 9.42 -5.14 10.20
C LYS A 206 8.73 -4.41 9.06
N LYS A 207 8.58 -5.05 7.90
CA LYS A 207 8.19 -4.34 6.68
C LYS A 207 7.39 -5.20 5.71
N LEU A 208 6.31 -4.66 5.19
CA LEU A 208 5.61 -5.20 4.02
C LEU A 208 6.44 -4.88 2.77
N SER A 209 7.04 -5.92 2.17
CA SER A 209 8.03 -5.74 1.10
C SER A 209 7.52 -6.07 -0.29
N SER A 210 6.61 -7.04 -0.40
CA SER A 210 6.07 -7.50 -1.68
C SER A 210 4.63 -7.95 -1.54
N VAL A 211 3.82 -7.75 -2.57
CA VAL A 211 2.42 -8.20 -2.64
C VAL A 211 2.25 -9.11 -3.85
N TYR A 212 1.70 -10.30 -3.63
CA TYR A 212 1.62 -11.36 -4.63
C TYR A 212 0.29 -11.31 -5.38
N MET A 213 0.35 -11.13 -6.69
CA MET A 213 -0.81 -11.13 -7.58
C MET A 213 -0.81 -12.39 -8.43
N GLY A 214 -1.75 -13.30 -8.20
CA GLY A 214 -1.97 -14.43 -9.09
C GLY A 214 -2.60 -13.96 -10.39
N VAL A 215 -1.95 -14.24 -11.52
CA VAL A 215 -2.40 -13.86 -12.88
C VAL A 215 -2.39 -15.06 -13.82
N ARG A 216 -3.27 -15.05 -14.82
CA ARG A 216 -3.37 -16.08 -15.86
C ARG A 216 -2.39 -15.85 -17.00
N ASN A 217 -2.11 -14.58 -17.32
CA ASN A 217 -1.18 -14.22 -18.39
C ASN A 217 -0.23 -13.10 -17.93
N LEU A 218 0.99 -13.50 -17.58
CA LEU A 218 2.03 -12.62 -17.07
C LEU A 218 2.35 -11.48 -18.03
N GLU A 219 2.50 -11.76 -19.33
CA GLU A 219 2.87 -10.73 -20.31
C GLU A 219 1.77 -9.68 -20.47
N ALA A 220 0.51 -10.11 -20.52
CA ALA A 220 -0.64 -9.21 -20.61
C ALA A 220 -0.74 -8.32 -19.35
N SER A 221 -0.65 -8.93 -18.15
CA SER A 221 -0.69 -8.18 -16.90
C SER A 221 0.45 -7.16 -16.80
N VAL A 222 1.67 -7.52 -17.21
CA VAL A 222 2.81 -6.60 -17.20
C VAL A 222 2.55 -5.37 -18.07
N LYS A 223 2.11 -5.56 -19.31
CA LYS A 223 1.78 -4.45 -20.22
C LYS A 223 0.73 -3.52 -19.63
N GLU A 224 -0.23 -4.07 -18.91
CA GLU A 224 -1.30 -3.28 -18.32
C GLU A 224 -0.81 -2.49 -17.10
N TYR A 225 0.02 -3.06 -16.22
CA TYR A 225 0.72 -2.30 -15.17
C TYR A 225 1.60 -1.18 -15.74
N GLU A 226 2.36 -1.44 -16.81
CA GLU A 226 3.16 -0.42 -17.50
C GLU A 226 2.29 0.69 -18.08
N SER A 227 1.13 0.34 -18.66
CA SER A 227 0.17 1.32 -19.17
C SER A 227 -0.40 2.22 -18.06
N MET A 228 -0.46 1.76 -16.80
CA MET A 228 -0.82 2.61 -15.66
C MET A 228 0.32 3.53 -15.20
N GLY A 229 1.56 3.23 -15.56
CA GLY A 229 2.75 4.02 -15.20
C GLY A 229 3.64 3.36 -14.17
N PHE A 230 3.44 2.07 -13.93
CA PHE A 230 4.40 1.23 -13.25
C PHE A 230 5.56 0.84 -14.18
N ARG A 231 6.62 0.28 -13.58
CA ARG A 231 7.80 -0.21 -14.29
C ARG A 231 8.03 -1.66 -13.94
N ALA A 232 8.17 -2.51 -14.95
CA ALA A 232 8.64 -3.87 -14.76
C ALA A 232 10.12 -3.86 -14.34
N ALA A 233 10.45 -4.63 -13.32
CA ALA A 233 11.81 -4.87 -12.86
C ALA A 233 12.29 -6.23 -13.38
N ARG A 234 12.83 -7.09 -12.51
CA ARG A 234 13.37 -8.41 -12.88
C ARG A 234 12.28 -9.48 -13.00
N LYS A 235 12.52 -10.45 -13.89
CA LYS A 235 11.82 -11.74 -13.90
C LYS A 235 12.49 -12.69 -12.90
N LEU A 236 11.70 -13.51 -12.23
CA LEU A 236 12.19 -14.50 -11.27
C LEU A 236 11.36 -15.77 -11.29
N ALA A 237 11.97 -16.88 -10.85
CA ALA A 237 11.26 -18.11 -10.59
C ALA A 237 10.78 -18.11 -9.13
N ALA A 238 9.56 -18.57 -8.89
CA ALA A 238 9.01 -18.77 -7.56
C ALA A 238 8.62 -20.25 -7.39
N PRO A 239 9.61 -21.18 -7.32
CA PRO A 239 9.34 -22.61 -7.30
C PRO A 239 8.49 -23.06 -6.11
N GLN A 240 8.58 -22.36 -4.98
CA GLN A 240 7.78 -22.62 -3.77
C GLN A 240 6.29 -22.34 -3.99
N LEU A 241 5.98 -21.45 -4.94
CA LEU A 241 4.63 -21.12 -5.39
C LEU A 241 4.26 -21.83 -6.71
N GLU A 242 5.18 -22.62 -7.29
CA GLU A 242 5.02 -23.30 -8.59
C GLU A 242 4.71 -22.32 -9.74
N ALA A 243 5.33 -21.13 -9.70
CA ALA A 243 5.05 -20.03 -10.61
C ALA A 243 6.32 -19.43 -11.22
N GLN A 244 6.14 -18.82 -12.39
CA GLN A 244 7.05 -17.80 -12.91
C GLN A 244 6.54 -16.43 -12.49
N ALA A 245 7.45 -15.48 -12.29
CA ALA A 245 7.10 -14.19 -11.74
C ALA A 245 7.76 -13.01 -12.45
N GLN A 246 7.08 -11.88 -12.41
CA GLN A 246 7.60 -10.57 -12.79
C GLN A 246 7.41 -9.61 -11.61
N GLU A 247 8.51 -8.99 -11.17
CA GLU A 247 8.41 -7.86 -10.23
C GLU A 247 8.00 -6.60 -10.98
N ILE A 248 7.07 -5.86 -10.38
CA ILE A 248 6.65 -4.52 -10.75
C ILE A 248 7.05 -3.60 -9.60
N GLU A 249 7.77 -2.53 -9.92
CA GLU A 249 8.20 -1.55 -8.91
C GLU A 249 7.01 -0.80 -8.33
N ALA A 250 6.91 -0.74 -7.01
CA ALA A 250 5.82 -0.07 -6.30
C ALA A 250 6.37 0.73 -5.11
N GLY A 251 7.35 1.60 -5.38
CA GLY A 251 7.97 2.49 -4.39
C GLY A 251 8.89 1.72 -3.44
N GLN A 252 8.59 1.76 -2.14
CA GLN A 252 9.35 1.06 -1.11
C GLN A 252 9.12 -0.45 -1.11
N GLY A 253 8.12 -0.95 -1.83
CA GLY A 253 7.85 -2.37 -2.03
C GLY A 253 7.71 -2.73 -3.50
N THR A 254 7.24 -3.95 -3.76
CA THR A 254 6.99 -4.46 -5.10
C THR A 254 5.63 -5.14 -5.20
N ILE A 255 5.12 -5.22 -6.43
CA ILE A 255 4.03 -6.11 -6.79
C ILE A 255 4.65 -7.27 -7.55
N LEU A 256 4.44 -8.50 -7.08
CA LEU A 256 4.95 -9.71 -7.71
C LEU A 256 3.82 -10.38 -8.47
N LEU A 257 3.83 -10.24 -9.80
CA LEU A 257 2.88 -10.92 -10.67
C LEU A 257 3.32 -12.37 -10.82
N LEU A 258 2.42 -13.32 -10.54
CA LEU A 258 2.69 -14.74 -10.50
C LEU A 258 1.79 -15.47 -11.49
N GLN A 259 2.39 -16.10 -12.49
CA GLN A 259 1.68 -17.02 -13.39
C GLN A 259 2.06 -18.46 -13.05
N PRO A 260 1.08 -19.36 -12.87
CA PRO A 260 1.37 -20.77 -12.64
C PRO A 260 2.13 -21.36 -13.83
N ARG A 261 3.12 -22.20 -13.56
CA ARG A 261 3.87 -22.92 -14.61
C ARG A 261 3.15 -24.16 -15.11
N GLU A 262 2.40 -24.80 -14.21
CA GLU A 262 1.68 -26.04 -14.44
C GLU A 262 0.20 -25.84 -14.11
N SER A 263 -0.66 -26.79 -14.52
CA SER A 263 -2.09 -26.77 -14.18
C SER A 263 -2.37 -27.06 -12.69
N ALA A 264 -1.36 -27.50 -11.94
CA ALA A 264 -1.41 -27.75 -10.51
C ALA A 264 -0.33 -26.91 -9.79
N GLY A 265 -0.62 -26.53 -8.55
CA GLY A 265 0.29 -25.79 -7.69
C GLY A 265 -0.39 -24.63 -6.98
N LYS A 266 0.31 -23.96 -6.05
CA LYS A 266 -0.30 -22.97 -5.14
C LYS A 266 -1.00 -21.81 -5.87
N VAL A 267 -0.36 -21.25 -6.91
CA VAL A 267 -0.98 -20.18 -7.71
C VAL A 267 -2.13 -20.71 -8.56
N ALA A 268 -2.00 -21.90 -9.16
CA ALA A 268 -3.07 -22.51 -9.95
C ALA A 268 -4.31 -22.80 -9.08
N SER A 269 -4.11 -23.37 -7.90
CA SER A 269 -5.17 -23.63 -6.92
C SER A 269 -5.84 -22.33 -6.45
N PHE A 270 -5.06 -21.28 -6.17
CA PHE A 270 -5.60 -19.97 -5.82
C PHE A 270 -6.50 -19.42 -6.93
N LEU A 271 -6.05 -19.42 -8.18
CA LEU A 271 -6.83 -18.92 -9.32
C LEU A 271 -8.12 -19.73 -9.55
N ALA A 272 -8.06 -21.05 -9.33
CA ALA A 272 -9.20 -21.95 -9.46
C ALA A 272 -10.23 -21.71 -8.33
N GLU A 273 -9.78 -21.63 -7.07
CA GLU A 273 -10.64 -21.37 -5.91
C GLU A 273 -11.27 -19.98 -5.98
N ARG A 274 -10.48 -18.96 -6.32
CA ARG A 274 -10.95 -17.58 -6.46
C ARG A 274 -11.88 -17.41 -7.66
N GLY A 275 -11.71 -18.22 -8.70
CA GLY A 275 -12.38 -18.06 -10.00
C GLY A 275 -11.90 -16.84 -10.81
N ALA A 276 -10.90 -16.11 -10.30
CA ALA A 276 -10.38 -14.87 -10.86
C ALA A 276 -8.91 -14.66 -10.49
N GLU A 277 -8.23 -13.79 -11.23
CA GLU A 277 -6.94 -13.23 -10.84
C GLU A 277 -7.09 -12.34 -9.62
N GLY A 278 -6.08 -12.24 -8.76
CA GLY A 278 -6.21 -11.48 -7.52
C GLY A 278 -5.00 -11.57 -6.60
N ILE A 279 -5.11 -10.90 -5.46
CA ILE A 279 -4.07 -10.89 -4.45
C ILE A 279 -4.10 -12.22 -3.66
N MET A 280 -2.99 -12.92 -3.60
CA MET A 280 -2.90 -14.22 -2.93
C MET A 280 -2.01 -14.22 -1.67
N GLY A 281 -1.08 -13.27 -1.56
CA GLY A 281 -0.12 -13.26 -0.47
C GLY A 281 0.77 -12.04 -0.41
N VAL A 282 1.71 -12.05 0.54
CA VAL A 282 2.66 -10.98 0.81
C VAL A 282 4.02 -11.53 1.28
N SER A 283 5.09 -10.76 1.06
CA SER A 283 6.38 -10.92 1.74
C SER A 283 6.54 -9.89 2.84
N ILE A 284 6.92 -10.35 4.04
CA ILE A 284 7.21 -9.51 5.19
C ILE A 284 8.65 -9.75 5.63
N GLU A 285 9.43 -8.66 5.70
CA GLU A 285 10.78 -8.69 6.25
C GLU A 285 10.70 -8.91 7.75
N VAL A 286 11.49 -9.85 8.28
CA VAL A 286 11.64 -10.11 9.71
C VAL A 286 13.09 -9.87 10.14
N ALA A 287 13.29 -9.38 11.37
CA ALA A 287 14.63 -9.17 11.92
C ALA A 287 15.35 -10.51 12.19
N SER A 288 14.60 -11.55 12.59
CA SER A 288 15.12 -12.89 12.83
C SER A 288 14.13 -13.94 12.32
N LEU A 289 14.46 -14.54 11.17
CA LEU A 289 13.68 -15.65 10.60
C LEU A 289 13.63 -16.83 11.56
N GLN A 290 14.71 -17.10 12.28
CA GLN A 290 14.76 -18.18 13.26
C GLN A 290 13.77 -17.94 14.40
N THR A 291 13.69 -16.70 14.92
CA THR A 291 12.73 -16.35 15.99
C THR A 291 11.29 -16.46 15.49
N ALA A 292 11.00 -15.86 14.33
CA ALA A 292 9.68 -15.90 13.71
C ALA A 292 9.20 -17.35 13.49
N ARG A 293 10.08 -18.18 12.92
CA ARG A 293 9.83 -19.59 12.65
C ARG A 293 9.59 -20.38 13.93
N SER A 294 10.50 -20.28 14.92
CA SER A 294 10.37 -21.03 16.18
C SER A 294 9.07 -20.70 16.91
N LEU A 295 8.67 -19.43 16.94
CA LEU A 295 7.39 -19.00 17.51
C LEU A 295 6.21 -19.64 16.78
N LEU A 296 6.20 -19.56 15.45
CA LEU A 296 5.13 -20.10 14.63
C LEU A 296 5.01 -21.63 14.78
N GLU A 297 6.13 -22.35 14.75
CA GLU A 297 6.15 -23.81 14.93
C GLU A 297 5.65 -24.20 16.33
N ALA A 298 6.05 -23.45 17.37
CA ALA A 298 5.59 -23.68 18.73
C ALA A 298 4.07 -23.47 18.89
N ASN A 299 3.53 -22.45 18.24
CA ASN A 299 2.11 -22.09 18.32
C ASN A 299 1.20 -22.98 17.46
N THR A 300 1.67 -23.39 16.28
CA THR A 300 0.87 -24.16 15.31
C THR A 300 1.09 -25.67 15.39
N LYS A 301 2.16 -26.12 16.07
CA LYS A 301 2.62 -27.52 16.08
C LYS A 301 2.94 -28.06 14.68
N ARG A 302 3.19 -27.17 13.70
CA ARG A 302 3.59 -27.51 12.34
C ARG A 302 5.01 -27.05 12.09
N GLN A 303 5.78 -27.83 11.33
CA GLN A 303 7.11 -27.45 10.85
C GLN A 303 7.01 -26.60 9.58
N PHE A 304 7.85 -25.57 9.47
CA PHE A 304 7.92 -24.71 8.30
C PHE A 304 9.29 -24.82 7.64
N GLU A 305 9.32 -25.38 6.43
CA GLU A 305 10.55 -25.55 5.68
C GLU A 305 11.13 -24.20 5.25
N ARG A 306 12.44 -24.07 5.43
CA ARG A 306 13.19 -22.91 4.95
C ARG A 306 13.55 -23.08 3.49
N TYR A 307 13.59 -21.98 2.77
CA TYR A 307 14.07 -21.94 1.40
C TYR A 307 14.79 -20.61 1.10
N ALA A 308 15.58 -20.60 0.02
CA ALA A 308 16.13 -19.39 -0.53
C ALA A 308 15.08 -18.72 -1.43
N GLY A 309 14.49 -17.63 -0.93
CA GLY A 309 13.54 -16.80 -1.66
C GLY A 309 14.23 -15.63 -2.40
N PRO A 310 13.48 -14.83 -3.18
CA PRO A 310 14.03 -13.73 -3.98
C PRO A 310 14.59 -12.56 -3.16
N TYR A 311 14.27 -12.51 -1.87
CA TYR A 311 14.68 -11.44 -0.94
C TYR A 311 15.57 -11.93 0.21
N GLY A 312 15.83 -13.25 0.31
CA GLY A 312 16.63 -13.83 1.39
C GLY A 312 16.15 -15.22 1.82
N GLN A 313 16.68 -15.70 2.94
CA GLN A 313 16.20 -16.94 3.54
C GLN A 313 14.77 -16.73 4.03
N SER A 314 13.89 -17.71 3.74
CA SER A 314 12.45 -17.52 3.85
C SER A 314 11.75 -18.74 4.42
N ILE A 315 10.57 -18.53 5.00
CA ILE A 315 9.54 -19.54 5.25
C ILE A 315 8.22 -19.08 4.64
N LEU A 316 7.34 -20.01 4.29
CA LEU A 316 6.05 -19.72 3.70
C LEU A 316 4.92 -20.25 4.59
N ILE A 317 4.09 -19.34 5.09
CA ILE A 317 2.94 -19.62 5.94
C ILE A 317 1.70 -19.78 5.06
N PRO A 318 1.00 -20.92 5.15
CA PRO A 318 -0.10 -21.22 4.26
C PRO A 318 -1.44 -20.61 4.75
N PRO A 319 -2.43 -20.43 3.84
CA PRO A 319 -3.66 -19.68 4.07
C PRO A 319 -4.51 -20.12 5.26
N GLU A 320 -4.40 -21.40 5.65
CA GLU A 320 -5.13 -21.97 6.78
C GLU A 320 -4.74 -21.38 8.15
N PHE A 321 -3.58 -20.71 8.26
CA PHE A 321 -3.17 -20.04 9.50
C PHE A 321 -3.37 -18.52 9.49
N THR A 322 -3.83 -17.97 8.38
CA THR A 322 -3.70 -16.53 8.06
C THR A 322 -4.98 -15.95 7.46
N HIS A 323 -6.11 -16.64 7.64
CA HIS A 323 -7.40 -16.19 7.09
C HIS A 323 -7.37 -16.04 5.56
N GLY A 324 -6.82 -17.01 4.85
CA GLY A 324 -6.85 -17.04 3.38
C GLY A 324 -5.65 -16.39 2.69
N VAL A 325 -4.53 -16.18 3.39
CA VAL A 325 -3.39 -15.40 2.88
C VAL A 325 -2.07 -16.18 2.89
N TRP A 326 -1.38 -16.27 1.76
CA TRP A 326 0.02 -16.72 1.78
C TRP A 326 0.91 -15.62 2.39
N ILE A 327 1.62 -15.92 3.48
CA ILE A 327 2.57 -14.97 4.09
C ILE A 327 3.96 -15.56 4.03
N GLU A 328 4.88 -14.91 3.32
CA GLU A 328 6.30 -15.19 3.40
C GLU A 328 6.93 -14.33 4.50
N PHE A 329 7.65 -14.97 5.43
CA PHE A 329 8.65 -14.28 6.24
C PHE A 329 10.00 -14.50 5.63
N PHE A 330 10.75 -13.42 5.42
CA PHE A 330 12.12 -13.49 4.91
C PHE A 330 13.07 -12.62 5.73
N GLN A 331 14.33 -13.03 5.77
CA GLN A 331 15.43 -12.26 6.35
C GLN A 331 16.50 -12.05 5.29
N LYS A 332 16.90 -10.78 5.12
CA LYS A 332 17.95 -10.34 4.19
C LYS A 332 19.33 -10.86 4.60
#